data_AF-A0A3E2N7J3-F1
#
_entry.id   AF-A0A3E2N7J3-F1
#
_cell.length_a   1.000
_cell.length_b   1.000
_cell.length_c   1.000
_cell.angle_alpha   90.00
_cell.angle_beta   90.00
_cell.angle_gamma   90.00
#
_symmetry.space_group_name_H-M   'P 1'
#
loop_
_entity.id
_entity.type
_entity.pdbx_description
1 polymer ?
#
loop_
_entity_poly.entity_id
_entity_poly.type
_entity_poly.pdbx_seq_one_letter_code
_entity_poly.pdbx_strand_id
1 'polypeptide(L)'
;MLKKKNLHAVGIIAEYNPFHNGHAYHIRKAKELANAEYAVVVMSGDFVQRGSPAIYDKYTRTAMALSCGADLVLEIPSVFASSSAEDFASCAVALLNGLGAVDSLCFGSESGDMEKLSAIATILANEPAIYSEELRIQLKKGAAFPKARNAALVTSGAVREEDASILSSPNNILGIEYLKAIYRQSASLIPLTIERNGSDYHDPLLTPDRFCSATGLRKALKETDHLSSEETIFDYVPEPVKLKILESKPLYYDDFNLLLNTALLRLSMEGIPFQNFADVSDELAARITKQLPDYHTFEEKINQLKTRQYTYTRISRALLHILLGTTNQLTAAGRQAGYAPYARILGFKKTSVPLMGEIKKRGSIPLIAKTAGAETGFTGAAASMLRHDFYSSHIYQTVLQAKYDIKVKNEFTQSVVIL
;
A
#
# COMPACT_ATOMS: atom_id res chain seq x y z
N MET A 1 0.17 44.17 -6.24
CA MET A 1 -0.40 42.87 -6.65
C MET A 1 0.59 41.78 -6.30
N LEU A 2 0.42 41.09 -5.16
CA LEU A 2 1.17 39.86 -4.89
C LEU A 2 0.70 38.82 -5.92
N LYS A 3 1.60 38.36 -6.79
CA LYS A 3 1.33 37.21 -7.67
C LYS A 3 0.83 36.07 -6.76
N LYS A 4 -0.38 35.55 -7.02
CA LYS A 4 -0.84 34.31 -6.38
C LYS A 4 0.24 33.26 -6.64
N LYS A 5 1.00 32.89 -5.61
CA LYS A 5 1.97 31.81 -5.70
C LYS A 5 1.15 30.55 -5.96
N ASN A 6 1.36 29.89 -7.10
CA ASN A 6 0.75 28.61 -7.35
C ASN A 6 1.40 27.62 -6.37
N LEU A 7 0.62 27.14 -5.41
CA LEU A 7 1.04 26.13 -4.46
C LEU A 7 1.17 24.82 -5.23
N HIS A 8 2.37 24.25 -5.24
CA HIS A 8 2.64 22.97 -5.89
C HIS A 8 2.74 21.86 -4.85
N ALA A 9 2.09 20.73 -5.11
CA ALA A 9 2.11 19.56 -4.25
C ALA A 9 2.48 18.30 -5.01
N VAL A 10 3.37 17.50 -4.41
CA VAL A 10 3.76 16.18 -4.90
C VAL A 10 3.07 15.09 -4.08
N GLY A 11 2.44 14.16 -4.77
CA GLY A 11 1.85 12.95 -4.23
C GLY A 11 2.89 11.86 -4.04
N ILE A 12 2.78 11.10 -2.95
CA ILE A 12 3.61 9.93 -2.65
C ILE A 12 2.67 8.81 -2.18
N ILE A 13 2.88 7.61 -2.72
CA ILE A 13 2.12 6.41 -2.34
C ILE A 13 3.03 5.55 -1.45
N ALA A 14 2.57 5.19 -0.25
CA ALA A 14 3.44 4.53 0.73
C ALA A 14 2.73 3.55 1.67
N GLU A 15 3.52 2.69 2.30
CA GLU A 15 3.10 1.87 3.45
C GLU A 15 3.81 2.31 4.75
N TYR A 16 5.05 2.80 4.65
CA TYR A 16 5.91 3.17 5.78
C TYR A 16 5.94 2.13 6.91
N ASN A 17 6.30 0.88 6.58
CA ASN A 17 6.17 -0.27 7.48
C ASN A 17 7.54 -0.88 7.93
N PRO A 18 8.31 -0.25 8.82
CA PRO A 18 8.14 1.09 9.39
C PRO A 18 8.77 2.18 8.50
N PHE A 19 8.67 3.44 8.92
CA PHE A 19 9.37 4.56 8.29
C PHE A 19 10.90 4.43 8.48
N HIS A 20 11.72 4.80 7.48
CA HIS A 20 13.18 4.64 7.51
C HIS A 20 13.88 5.72 6.65
N ASN A 21 15.22 5.76 6.66
CA ASN A 21 16.01 6.79 5.96
C ASN A 21 15.68 6.91 4.46
N GLY A 22 15.51 5.77 3.78
CA GLY A 22 15.09 5.77 2.38
C GLY A 22 13.74 6.46 2.12
N HIS A 23 12.80 6.43 3.08
CA HIS A 23 11.52 7.15 2.97
C HIS A 23 11.69 8.66 3.16
N ALA A 24 12.50 9.09 4.14
CA ALA A 24 12.84 10.50 4.33
C ALA A 24 13.54 11.08 3.09
N TYR A 25 14.50 10.32 2.54
CA TYR A 25 15.17 10.65 1.28
C TYR A 25 14.16 10.79 0.14
N HIS A 26 13.25 9.83 -0.02
CA HIS A 26 12.22 9.87 -1.07
C HIS A 26 11.32 11.11 -0.96
N ILE A 27 10.81 11.44 0.23
CA ILE A 27 9.98 12.64 0.44
C ILE A 27 10.74 13.91 0.04
N ARG A 28 11.97 14.05 0.53
CA ARG A 28 12.81 15.21 0.25
C ARG A 28 13.07 15.34 -1.26
N LYS A 29 13.51 14.26 -1.91
CA LYS A 29 13.79 14.24 -3.35
C LYS A 29 12.54 14.45 -4.20
N ALA A 30 11.39 13.93 -3.78
CA ALA A 30 10.12 14.17 -4.47
C ALA A 30 9.77 15.66 -4.47
N LYS A 31 9.92 16.35 -3.34
CA LYS A 31 9.69 17.80 -3.26
C LYS A 31 10.69 18.58 -4.11
N GLU A 32 11.97 18.21 -4.07
CA GLU A 32 13.02 18.82 -4.92
C GLU A 32 12.71 18.66 -6.41
N LEU A 33 12.43 17.44 -6.89
CA LEU A 33 12.15 17.15 -8.30
C LEU A 33 10.86 17.79 -8.81
N ALA A 34 9.81 17.80 -7.98
CA ALA A 34 8.54 18.40 -8.33
C ALA A 34 8.53 19.93 -8.17
N ASN A 35 9.60 20.53 -7.61
CA ASN A 35 9.61 21.91 -7.13
C ASN A 35 8.37 22.23 -6.27
N ALA A 36 8.01 21.29 -5.38
CA ALA A 36 6.77 21.29 -4.63
C ALA A 36 6.95 21.83 -3.21
N GLU A 37 6.00 22.66 -2.78
CA GLU A 37 5.95 23.20 -1.42
C GLU A 37 5.44 22.16 -0.43
N TYR A 38 4.57 21.26 -0.90
CA TYR A 38 3.91 20.26 -0.07
C TYR A 38 4.14 18.83 -0.57
N ALA A 39 4.31 17.90 0.36
CA ALA A 39 4.26 16.46 0.10
C ALA A 39 2.96 15.86 0.67
N VAL A 40 2.11 15.32 -0.20
CA VAL A 40 0.87 14.62 0.16
C VAL A 40 1.13 13.12 0.07
N VAL A 41 1.05 12.44 1.21
CA VAL A 41 1.21 10.98 1.27
C VAL A 41 -0.16 10.33 1.29
N VAL A 42 -0.43 9.40 0.38
CA VAL A 42 -1.50 8.41 0.50
C VAL A 42 -0.89 7.12 1.03
N MET A 43 -1.31 6.71 2.22
CA MET A 43 -0.67 5.66 3.00
C MET A 43 -1.65 4.51 3.27
N SER A 44 -1.20 3.27 3.13
CA SER A 44 -1.96 2.12 3.63
C SER A 44 -2.34 2.31 5.09
N GLY A 45 -3.58 1.96 5.44
CA GLY A 45 -4.05 1.88 6.82
C GLY A 45 -3.35 0.76 7.60
N ASP A 46 -4.02 0.18 8.58
CA ASP A 46 -3.40 -0.77 9.53
C ASP A 46 -2.97 -2.11 8.89
N PHE A 47 -3.36 -2.36 7.64
CA PHE A 47 -2.92 -3.49 6.84
C PHE A 47 -2.38 -3.01 5.49
N VAL A 48 -1.34 -3.68 5.00
CA VAL A 48 -0.54 -3.21 3.87
C VAL A 48 -0.67 -4.14 2.65
N GLN A 49 -0.20 -3.68 1.48
CA GLN A 49 -0.39 -4.31 0.17
C GLN A 49 0.19 -5.72 0.10
N ARG A 50 1.21 -5.98 0.91
CA ARG A 50 1.84 -7.30 1.01
C ARG A 50 0.99 -8.34 1.75
N GLY A 51 -0.20 -7.97 2.22
CA GLY A 51 -1.12 -8.86 2.93
C GLY A 51 -0.73 -9.06 4.39
N SER A 52 -0.05 -8.07 5.00
CA SER A 52 0.38 -8.11 6.41
C SER A 52 -0.28 -7.01 7.23
N PRO A 53 -0.39 -7.16 8.55
CA PRO A 53 -0.53 -6.00 9.42
C PRO A 53 0.67 -5.06 9.23
N ALA A 54 0.45 -3.76 9.36
CA ALA A 54 1.53 -2.82 9.57
C ALA A 54 2.17 -3.11 10.94
N ILE A 55 3.48 -2.92 11.07
CA ILE A 55 4.17 -3.15 12.34
C ILE A 55 3.73 -2.13 13.40
N TYR A 56 3.41 -0.91 12.98
CA TYR A 56 2.81 0.11 13.83
C TYR A 56 1.50 0.61 13.23
N ASP A 57 0.59 1.06 14.09
CA ASP A 57 -0.71 1.59 13.66
C ASP A 57 -0.52 2.80 12.71
N LYS A 58 -1.55 3.06 11.91
CA LYS A 58 -1.52 4.13 10.91
C LYS A 58 -1.31 5.54 11.47
N TYR A 59 -1.69 5.83 12.72
CA TYR A 59 -1.47 7.15 13.32
C TYR A 59 -0.02 7.32 13.76
N THR A 60 0.58 6.27 14.32
CA THR A 60 2.01 6.24 14.62
C THR A 60 2.86 6.45 13.35
N ARG A 61 2.56 5.71 12.28
CA ARG A 61 3.24 5.89 10.98
C ARG A 61 2.98 7.27 10.36
N THR A 62 1.79 7.82 10.55
CA THR A 62 1.47 9.19 10.13
C THR A 62 2.33 10.21 10.86
N ALA A 63 2.49 10.09 12.18
CA ALA A 63 3.34 10.97 12.97
C ALA A 63 4.81 10.90 12.51
N MET A 64 5.32 9.70 12.21
CA MET A 64 6.65 9.51 11.62
C MET A 64 6.77 10.24 10.27
N ALA A 65 5.82 10.05 9.36
CA ALA A 65 5.84 10.68 8.04
C ALA A 65 5.82 12.22 8.11
N LEU A 66 4.93 12.80 8.93
CA LEU A 66 4.83 14.25 9.11
C LEU A 66 6.14 14.80 9.70
N SER A 67 6.73 14.11 10.67
CA SER A 67 8.00 14.51 11.29
C SER A 67 9.18 14.47 10.31
N CYS A 68 9.07 13.73 9.21
CA CYS A 68 10.11 13.54 8.20
C CYS A 68 9.79 14.21 6.84
N GLY A 69 8.89 15.19 6.83
CA GLY A 69 8.72 16.09 5.67
C GLY A 69 7.39 15.95 4.93
N ALA A 70 6.54 14.97 5.26
CA ALA A 70 5.17 14.96 4.77
C ALA A 70 4.39 16.17 5.32
N ASP A 71 3.42 16.64 4.56
CA ASP A 71 2.59 17.81 4.87
C ASP A 71 1.12 17.42 5.13
N LEU A 72 0.65 16.38 4.44
CA LEU A 72 -0.67 15.77 4.61
C LEU A 72 -0.53 14.25 4.42
N VAL A 73 -1.15 13.47 5.29
CA VAL A 73 -1.24 12.01 5.18
C VAL A 73 -2.69 11.59 5.13
N LEU A 74 -3.04 10.85 4.09
CA LEU A 74 -4.37 10.31 3.82
C LEU A 74 -4.33 8.78 3.87
N GLU A 75 -5.42 8.17 4.33
CA GLU A 75 -5.58 6.72 4.32
C GLU A 75 -6.02 6.22 2.94
N ILE A 76 -5.35 5.18 2.43
CA ILE A 76 -5.86 4.35 1.34
C ILE A 76 -6.94 3.43 1.92
N PRO A 77 -8.18 3.44 1.38
CA PRO A 77 -9.26 2.54 1.81
C PRO A 77 -8.80 1.08 1.94
N SER A 78 -9.15 0.43 3.04
CA SER A 78 -8.60 -0.88 3.42
C SER A 78 -8.92 -1.99 2.42
N VAL A 79 -10.05 -1.88 1.71
CA VAL A 79 -10.43 -2.77 0.59
C VAL A 79 -9.37 -2.79 -0.53
N PHE A 80 -8.62 -1.70 -0.71
CA PHE A 80 -7.58 -1.59 -1.74
C PHE A 80 -6.16 -1.53 -1.15
N ALA A 81 -6.01 -1.12 0.12
CA ALA A 81 -4.70 -1.06 0.78
C ALA A 81 -3.99 -2.42 0.82
N SER A 82 -4.74 -3.53 0.98
CA SER A 82 -4.22 -4.90 0.99
C SER A 82 -4.53 -5.68 -0.29
N SER A 83 -4.55 -5.03 -1.46
CA SER A 83 -4.96 -5.65 -2.74
C SER A 83 -3.78 -5.93 -3.69
N SER A 84 -4.07 -6.31 -4.94
CA SER A 84 -3.05 -6.46 -5.98
C SER A 84 -2.35 -5.11 -6.28
N ALA A 85 -1.20 -5.14 -6.96
CA ALA A 85 -0.51 -3.91 -7.38
C ALA A 85 -1.40 -2.99 -8.24
N GLU A 86 -2.24 -3.58 -9.09
CA GLU A 86 -3.16 -2.85 -9.97
C GLU A 86 -4.26 -2.12 -9.19
N ASP A 87 -4.95 -2.81 -8.27
CA ASP A 87 -6.03 -2.21 -7.49
C ASP A 87 -5.48 -1.19 -6.47
N PHE A 88 -4.34 -1.50 -5.85
CA PHE A 88 -3.63 -0.59 -4.94
C PHE A 88 -3.22 0.71 -5.64
N ALA A 89 -2.58 0.59 -6.81
CA ALA A 89 -2.19 1.72 -7.63
C ALA A 89 -3.40 2.54 -8.10
N SER A 90 -4.44 1.87 -8.58
CA SER A 90 -5.66 2.51 -9.07
C SER A 90 -6.35 3.33 -7.98
N CYS A 91 -6.45 2.78 -6.77
CA CYS A 91 -7.01 3.51 -5.64
C CYS A 91 -6.15 4.69 -5.20
N ALA A 92 -4.84 4.52 -5.11
CA ALA A 92 -3.94 5.57 -4.66
C ALA A 92 -3.88 6.74 -5.67
N VAL A 93 -3.86 6.45 -6.97
CA VAL A 93 -3.95 7.45 -8.04
C VAL A 93 -5.30 8.15 -8.05
N ALA A 94 -6.41 7.40 -7.92
CA ALA A 94 -7.75 7.98 -7.86
C ALA A 94 -7.90 8.92 -6.66
N LEU A 95 -7.34 8.54 -5.51
CA LEU A 95 -7.35 9.34 -4.30
C LEU A 95 -6.57 10.65 -4.50
N LEU A 96 -5.32 10.59 -4.99
CA LEU A 96 -4.51 11.78 -5.25
C LEU A 96 -5.14 12.71 -6.29
N ASN A 97 -5.63 12.14 -7.40
CA ASN A 97 -6.29 12.89 -8.46
C ASN A 97 -7.58 13.57 -7.95
N GLY A 98 -8.38 12.86 -7.15
CA GLY A 98 -9.61 13.37 -6.57
C GLY A 98 -9.43 14.55 -5.61
N LEU A 99 -8.21 14.79 -5.09
CA LEU A 99 -7.90 15.97 -4.29
C LEU A 99 -7.88 17.26 -5.12
N GLY A 100 -7.63 17.18 -6.44
CA GLY A 100 -7.59 18.33 -7.36
C GLY A 100 -6.49 19.37 -7.07
N ALA A 101 -5.62 19.12 -6.08
CA ALA A 101 -4.57 20.03 -5.63
C ALA A 101 -3.20 19.34 -5.54
N VAL A 102 -3.05 18.17 -6.15
CA VAL A 102 -1.77 17.46 -6.31
C VAL A 102 -1.40 17.49 -7.78
N ASP A 103 -0.20 17.99 -8.09
CA ASP A 103 0.24 18.21 -9.47
C ASP A 103 1.01 17.02 -10.04
N SER A 104 1.78 16.35 -9.18
CA SER A 104 2.68 15.27 -9.59
C SER A 104 2.58 14.08 -8.65
N LEU A 105 2.94 12.90 -9.15
CA LEU A 105 3.10 11.68 -8.36
C LEU A 105 4.55 11.23 -8.46
N CYS A 106 5.25 11.18 -7.33
CA CYS A 106 6.62 10.69 -7.27
C CYS A 106 6.69 9.29 -6.63
N PHE A 107 7.37 8.37 -7.30
CA PHE A 107 7.64 7.02 -6.80
C PHE A 107 9.10 6.62 -6.97
N GLY A 108 9.58 5.69 -6.14
CA GLY A 108 10.90 5.09 -6.34
C GLY A 108 10.83 3.98 -7.40
N SER A 109 11.89 3.80 -8.19
CA SER A 109 12.01 2.70 -9.15
C SER A 109 13.45 2.18 -9.18
N GLU A 110 13.65 0.90 -9.49
CA GLU A 110 15.00 0.36 -9.67
C GLU A 110 15.65 0.85 -10.97
N SER A 111 14.86 1.21 -11.99
CA SER A 111 15.38 1.66 -13.29
C SER A 111 15.70 3.15 -13.38
N GLY A 112 14.98 4.00 -12.63
CA GLY A 112 15.04 5.46 -12.78
C GLY A 112 14.53 6.00 -14.12
N ASP A 113 14.08 5.12 -15.04
CA ASP A 113 13.78 5.47 -16.42
C ASP A 113 12.28 5.66 -16.64
N MET A 114 11.83 6.92 -16.56
CA MET A 114 10.42 7.27 -16.72
C MET A 114 9.88 6.92 -18.12
N GLU A 115 10.70 7.05 -19.17
CA GLU A 115 10.26 6.83 -20.55
C GLU A 115 9.95 5.36 -20.78
N LYS A 116 10.86 4.46 -20.37
CA LYS A 116 10.64 3.00 -20.46
C LYS A 116 9.45 2.55 -19.63
N LEU A 117 9.35 3.01 -18.38
CA LEU A 117 8.22 2.65 -17.51
C LEU A 117 6.89 3.13 -18.11
N SER A 118 6.85 4.33 -18.71
CA SER A 118 5.66 4.89 -19.35
C SER A 118 5.27 4.16 -20.63
N ALA A 119 6.24 3.75 -21.45
CA ALA A 119 6.00 2.94 -22.65
C ALA A 119 5.34 1.59 -22.29
N ILE A 120 5.88 0.90 -21.28
CA ILE A 120 5.32 -0.34 -20.75
C ILE A 120 3.89 -0.13 -20.25
N ALA A 121 3.69 0.88 -19.40
CA ALA A 121 2.39 1.16 -18.79
C ALA A 121 1.33 1.47 -19.85
N THR A 122 1.68 2.21 -20.90
CA THR A 122 0.76 2.55 -22.01
C THR A 122 0.30 1.32 -22.78
N ILE A 123 1.20 0.38 -23.06
CA ILE A 123 0.85 -0.87 -23.76
C ILE A 123 -0.04 -1.74 -22.89
N LEU A 124 0.27 -1.85 -21.60
CA LEU A 124 -0.55 -2.60 -20.65
C LEU A 124 -1.89 -1.93 -20.35
N ALA A 125 -1.98 -0.62 -20.51
CA ALA A 125 -3.23 0.11 -20.33
C ALA A 125 -4.18 -0.13 -21.51
N ASN A 126 -3.65 -0.05 -22.73
CA ASN A 126 -4.42 -0.12 -23.99
C ASN A 126 -4.62 -1.55 -24.51
N GLU A 127 -3.73 -2.47 -24.18
CA GLU A 127 -3.72 -3.86 -24.64
C GLU A 127 -3.93 -4.01 -26.17
N PRO A 128 -3.06 -3.37 -26.99
CA PRO A 128 -3.23 -3.39 -28.44
C PRO A 128 -3.19 -4.81 -29.01
N ALA A 129 -3.78 -5.03 -30.18
CA ALA A 129 -3.92 -6.35 -30.79
C ALA A 129 -2.60 -7.13 -30.89
N ILE A 130 -1.48 -6.46 -31.21
CA ILE A 130 -0.14 -7.06 -31.27
C ILE A 130 0.26 -7.66 -29.92
N TYR A 131 0.05 -6.92 -28.83
CA TYR A 131 0.35 -7.37 -27.47
C TYR A 131 -0.58 -8.53 -27.07
N SER A 132 -1.88 -8.35 -27.23
CA SER A 132 -2.90 -9.31 -26.78
C SER A 132 -2.82 -10.64 -27.51
N GLU A 133 -2.51 -10.63 -28.81
CA GLU A 133 -2.34 -11.85 -29.60
C GLU A 133 -1.05 -12.59 -29.22
N GLU A 134 0.08 -11.89 -29.06
CA GLU A 134 1.33 -12.53 -28.63
C GLU A 134 1.21 -13.12 -27.22
N LEU A 135 0.57 -12.40 -26.30
CA LEU A 135 0.29 -12.90 -24.96
C LEU A 135 -0.49 -14.22 -25.02
N ARG A 136 -1.55 -14.26 -25.84
CA ARG A 136 -2.37 -15.47 -26.06
C ARG A 136 -1.56 -16.61 -26.66
N ILE A 137 -0.70 -16.33 -27.64
CA ILE A 137 0.19 -17.31 -28.26
C ILE A 137 1.14 -17.92 -27.22
N GLN A 138 1.78 -17.10 -26.38
CA GLN A 138 2.73 -17.55 -25.37
C GLN A 138 2.05 -18.36 -24.25
N LEU A 139 0.87 -17.93 -23.81
CA LEU A 139 0.07 -18.70 -22.85
C LEU A 139 -0.36 -20.06 -23.41
N LYS A 140 -0.77 -20.13 -24.69
CA LYS A 140 -1.07 -21.40 -25.37
C LYS A 140 0.14 -22.32 -25.50
N LYS A 141 1.35 -21.76 -25.60
CA LYS A 141 2.63 -22.52 -25.56
C LYS A 141 2.99 -23.01 -24.14
N GLY A 142 2.18 -22.71 -23.13
CA GLY A 142 2.42 -23.10 -21.74
C GLY A 142 3.43 -22.21 -21.01
N ALA A 143 3.76 -21.03 -21.53
CA ALA A 143 4.62 -20.08 -20.83
C ALA A 143 3.91 -19.57 -19.56
N ALA A 144 4.64 -19.48 -18.44
CA ALA A 144 4.13 -18.85 -17.23
C ALA A 144 3.76 -17.38 -17.52
N PHE A 145 2.70 -16.89 -16.87
CA PHE A 145 2.17 -15.54 -17.14
C PHE A 145 3.22 -14.42 -17.16
N PRO A 146 4.18 -14.32 -16.21
CA PRO A 146 5.22 -13.29 -16.26
C PRO A 146 6.11 -13.39 -17.52
N LYS A 147 6.44 -14.61 -17.95
CA LYS A 147 7.23 -14.87 -19.16
C LYS A 147 6.43 -14.53 -20.43
N ALA A 148 5.15 -14.93 -20.46
CA ALA A 148 4.25 -14.63 -21.56
C ALA A 148 4.02 -13.11 -21.72
N ARG A 149 3.81 -12.39 -20.61
CA ARG A 149 3.67 -10.93 -20.57
C ARG A 149 4.93 -10.23 -21.07
N ASN A 150 6.11 -10.69 -20.67
CA ASN A 150 7.36 -10.11 -21.12
C ASN A 150 7.55 -10.28 -22.64
N ALA A 151 7.38 -11.50 -23.16
CA ALA A 151 7.47 -11.76 -24.59
C ALA A 151 6.49 -10.88 -25.40
N ALA A 152 5.24 -10.75 -24.94
CA ALA A 152 4.25 -9.88 -25.57
C ALA A 152 4.65 -8.39 -25.55
N LEU A 153 5.26 -7.91 -24.47
CA LEU A 153 5.77 -6.54 -24.38
C LEU A 153 6.92 -6.29 -25.36
N VAL A 154 7.85 -7.24 -25.48
CA VAL A 154 8.94 -7.17 -26.45
C VAL A 154 8.42 -7.14 -27.88
N THR A 155 7.49 -8.04 -28.23
CA THR A 155 6.88 -8.09 -29.57
C THR A 155 6.08 -6.82 -29.89
N SER A 156 5.46 -6.19 -28.90
CA SER A 156 4.75 -4.91 -29.08
C SER A 156 5.67 -3.69 -29.24
N GLY A 157 7.00 -3.86 -29.13
CA GLY A 157 7.99 -2.79 -29.22
C GLY A 157 8.06 -1.89 -27.98
N ALA A 158 7.35 -2.25 -26.91
CA ALA A 158 7.31 -1.49 -25.65
C ALA A 158 8.66 -1.52 -24.91
N VAL A 159 9.38 -2.62 -25.06
CA VAL A 159 10.59 -2.95 -24.31
C VAL A 159 11.51 -3.72 -25.26
N ARG A 160 12.82 -3.47 -25.18
CA ARG A 160 13.81 -4.32 -25.86
C ARG A 160 14.06 -5.58 -25.03
N GLU A 161 14.50 -6.66 -25.65
CA GLU A 161 14.76 -7.92 -24.92
C GLU A 161 15.79 -7.74 -23.78
N GLU A 162 16.75 -6.83 -23.95
CA GLU A 162 17.74 -6.43 -22.94
C GLU A 162 17.13 -5.75 -21.69
N ASP A 163 15.96 -5.13 -21.82
CA ASP A 163 15.27 -4.39 -20.76
C ASP A 163 14.24 -5.26 -20.01
N ALA A 164 14.18 -6.57 -20.31
CA ALA A 164 13.28 -7.54 -19.69
C ALA A 164 13.33 -7.56 -18.15
N SER A 165 14.48 -7.19 -17.56
CA SER A 165 14.69 -7.13 -16.10
C SER A 165 13.85 -6.04 -15.42
N ILE A 166 13.39 -5.01 -16.15
CA ILE A 166 12.55 -3.93 -15.59
C ILE A 166 11.25 -4.50 -14.99
N LEU A 167 10.72 -5.58 -15.56
CA LEU A 167 9.45 -6.19 -15.13
C LEU A 167 9.58 -7.13 -13.94
N SER A 168 10.79 -7.41 -13.45
CA SER A 168 11.02 -8.36 -12.35
C SER A 168 11.12 -7.69 -10.99
N SER A 169 11.43 -6.39 -10.95
CA SER A 169 11.70 -5.67 -9.70
C SER A 169 10.43 -5.07 -9.09
N PRO A 170 10.24 -5.17 -7.76
CA PRO A 170 8.98 -4.78 -7.13
C PRO A 170 8.59 -3.31 -7.29
N ASN A 171 9.55 -2.37 -7.27
CA ASN A 171 9.22 -0.95 -7.35
C ASN A 171 8.94 -0.52 -8.80
N ASN A 172 9.63 -1.09 -9.79
CA ASN A 172 9.25 -0.92 -11.20
C ASN A 172 7.85 -1.46 -11.48
N ILE A 173 7.49 -2.65 -10.97
CA ILE A 173 6.13 -3.20 -11.12
C ILE A 173 5.09 -2.22 -10.56
N LEU A 174 5.30 -1.71 -9.34
CA LEU A 174 4.40 -0.72 -8.73
C LEU A 174 4.34 0.58 -9.55
N GLY A 175 5.50 1.09 -10.00
CA GLY A 175 5.60 2.28 -10.84
C GLY A 175 4.80 2.15 -12.13
N ILE A 176 4.92 1.01 -12.81
CA ILE A 176 4.14 0.69 -14.02
C ILE A 176 2.64 0.69 -13.71
N GLU A 177 2.21 0.12 -12.60
CA GLU A 177 0.79 0.12 -12.22
C GLU A 177 0.28 1.53 -11.88
N TYR A 178 1.10 2.39 -11.27
CA TYR A 178 0.76 3.82 -11.07
C TYR A 178 0.58 4.55 -12.39
N LEU A 179 1.53 4.37 -13.33
CA LEU A 179 1.45 4.97 -14.66
C LEU A 179 0.24 4.45 -15.45
N LYS A 180 -0.05 3.16 -15.35
CA LYS A 180 -1.23 2.53 -15.95
C LYS A 180 -2.51 3.12 -15.38
N ALA A 181 -2.58 3.33 -14.06
CA ALA A 181 -3.71 3.97 -13.40
C ALA A 181 -3.86 5.43 -13.82
N ILE A 182 -2.78 6.21 -13.88
CA ILE A 182 -2.79 7.60 -14.37
C ILE A 182 -3.38 7.65 -15.78
N TYR A 183 -2.91 6.77 -16.67
CA TYR A 183 -3.39 6.71 -18.04
C TYR A 183 -4.87 6.31 -18.13
N ARG A 184 -5.28 5.19 -17.52
CA ARG A 184 -6.65 4.67 -17.60
C ARG A 184 -7.67 5.62 -16.97
N GLN A 185 -7.29 6.33 -15.91
CA GLN A 185 -8.17 7.28 -15.22
C GLN A 185 -8.12 8.69 -15.84
N SER A 186 -7.28 8.92 -16.85
CA SER A 186 -7.01 10.27 -17.39
C SER A 186 -6.66 11.28 -16.28
N ALA A 187 -5.88 10.82 -15.29
CA ALA A 187 -5.52 11.64 -14.14
C ALA A 187 -4.56 12.77 -14.57
N SER A 188 -4.68 13.95 -13.94
CA SER A 188 -3.83 15.11 -14.25
C SER A 188 -2.46 15.07 -13.58
N LEU A 189 -2.10 13.96 -12.94
CA LEU A 189 -0.86 13.81 -12.18
C LEU A 189 0.34 13.63 -13.13
N ILE A 190 1.33 14.50 -13.00
CA ILE A 190 2.62 14.37 -13.71
C ILE A 190 3.45 13.28 -13.00
N PRO A 191 3.77 12.15 -13.65
CA PRO A 191 4.57 11.12 -13.00
C PRO A 191 6.04 11.53 -12.91
N LEU A 192 6.65 11.25 -11.76
CA LEU A 192 8.06 11.46 -11.47
C LEU A 192 8.62 10.17 -10.85
N THR A 193 9.87 9.85 -11.17
CA THR A 193 10.55 8.69 -10.59
C THR A 193 11.89 9.06 -10.02
N ILE A 194 12.28 8.38 -8.95
CA ILE A 194 13.61 8.46 -8.33
C ILE A 194 14.25 7.09 -8.41
N GLU A 195 15.46 7.02 -8.95
CA GLU A 195 16.27 5.81 -8.94
C GLU A 195 16.61 5.41 -7.51
N ARG A 196 16.39 4.14 -7.19
CA ARG A 196 16.71 3.59 -5.87
C ARG A 196 18.18 3.17 -5.80
N ASN A 197 19.03 4.07 -5.30
CA ASN A 197 20.41 3.73 -4.95
C ASN A 197 20.44 2.95 -3.61
N GLY A 198 20.55 1.62 -3.70
CA GLY A 198 20.82 0.75 -2.56
C GLY A 198 19.62 -0.04 -2.05
N SER A 199 19.60 -1.34 -2.35
CA SER A 199 19.77 -2.44 -1.40
C SER A 199 19.35 -3.72 -2.12
N ASP A 200 20.24 -4.26 -2.96
CA ASP A 200 20.22 -5.71 -3.13
C ASP A 200 20.26 -6.34 -1.74
N TYR A 201 19.53 -7.43 -1.58
CA TYR A 201 19.10 -8.03 -0.31
C TYR A 201 20.23 -8.41 0.68
N HIS A 202 21.50 -8.07 0.36
CA HIS A 202 22.72 -8.54 1.01
C HIS A 202 23.88 -7.56 1.16
N ASP A 203 23.76 -6.25 0.89
CA ASP A 203 24.92 -5.34 1.04
C ASP A 203 24.72 -4.26 2.14
N PRO A 204 25.21 -4.47 3.38
CA PRO A 204 24.93 -3.59 4.52
C PRO A 204 25.84 -2.36 4.64
N LEU A 205 26.82 -2.10 3.75
CA LEU A 205 28.02 -1.36 4.20
C LEU A 205 28.51 -0.16 3.37
N LEU A 206 27.84 0.30 2.31
CA LEU A 206 28.48 1.28 1.39
C LEU A 206 27.64 2.49 0.95
N THR A 207 26.77 3.05 1.78
CA THR A 207 26.22 4.41 1.53
C THR A 207 26.33 5.31 2.77
N PRO A 208 26.71 6.60 2.63
CA PRO A 208 26.72 7.57 3.73
C PRO A 208 25.35 7.71 4.41
N ASP A 209 24.28 7.45 3.66
CA ASP A 209 22.88 7.66 4.07
C ASP A 209 22.25 6.44 4.76
N ARG A 210 23.00 5.33 4.93
CA ARG A 210 22.59 4.11 5.67
C ARG A 210 21.16 3.67 5.32
N PHE A 211 20.95 3.24 4.07
CA PHE A 211 19.66 2.73 3.62
C PHE A 211 19.48 1.24 3.93
N CYS A 212 18.27 0.84 4.31
CA CYS A 212 17.88 -0.55 4.46
C CYS A 212 16.48 -0.81 3.87
N SER A 213 16.18 -2.07 3.59
CA SER A 213 14.82 -2.48 3.22
C SER A 213 13.91 -2.53 4.44
N ALA A 214 12.64 -2.14 4.27
CA ALA A 214 11.64 -2.24 5.33
C ALA A 214 11.49 -3.68 5.87
N THR A 215 11.69 -4.71 5.03
CA THR A 215 11.67 -6.11 5.47
C THR A 215 12.84 -6.46 6.37
N GLY A 216 14.06 -6.02 6.01
CA GLY A 216 15.24 -6.21 6.87
C GLY A 216 15.06 -5.51 8.21
N LEU A 217 14.51 -4.30 8.21
CA LEU A 217 14.24 -3.54 9.42
C LEU A 217 13.20 -4.22 10.33
N ARG A 218 12.10 -4.73 9.77
CA ARG A 218 11.10 -5.49 10.55
C ARG A 218 11.67 -6.77 11.15
N LYS A 219 12.55 -7.48 10.42
CA LYS A 219 13.24 -8.67 10.93
C LYS A 219 14.15 -8.31 12.11
N ALA A 220 14.96 -7.27 11.96
CA ALA A 220 15.83 -6.78 13.02
C ALA A 220 15.02 -6.34 14.26
N LEU A 221 13.89 -5.65 14.08
CA LEU A 221 12.98 -5.26 15.16
C LEU A 221 12.38 -6.48 15.89
N LYS A 222 12.00 -7.54 15.17
CA LYS A 222 11.49 -8.78 15.76
C LYS A 222 12.57 -9.52 16.58
N GLU A 223 13.83 -9.45 16.14
CA GLU A 223 14.97 -10.09 16.82
C GLU A 223 15.45 -9.27 18.04
N THR A 224 15.37 -7.94 17.99
CA THR A 224 15.74 -7.05 19.12
C THR A 224 14.70 -6.99 20.22
N ASP A 225 13.44 -7.38 19.96
CA ASP A 225 12.44 -7.62 21.03
C ASP A 225 12.92 -8.69 22.04
N HIS A 226 14.00 -9.42 21.71
CA HIS A 226 14.62 -10.45 22.55
C HIS A 226 16.09 -10.18 22.94
N LEU A 227 16.74 -9.15 22.37
CA LEU A 227 18.19 -8.90 22.55
C LEU A 227 18.48 -7.40 22.71
N SER A 228 19.21 -7.08 23.79
CA SER A 228 19.61 -5.73 24.24
C SER A 228 20.68 -5.04 23.37
N SER A 229 20.67 -5.24 22.05
CA SER A 229 21.59 -4.58 21.10
C SER A 229 20.82 -3.54 20.26
N GLU A 230 20.38 -2.48 20.93
CA GLU A 230 19.58 -1.39 20.37
C GLU A 230 20.32 -0.51 19.35
N GLU A 231 21.66 -0.51 19.34
CA GLU A 231 22.45 0.55 18.67
C GLU A 231 22.47 0.49 17.14
N THR A 232 22.24 -0.67 16.50
CA THR A 232 22.42 -0.81 15.04
C THR A 232 21.16 -0.53 14.20
N ILE A 233 19.96 -0.67 14.78
CA ILE A 233 18.70 -0.46 14.05
C ILE A 233 18.43 1.03 13.84
N PHE A 234 18.79 1.85 14.82
CA PHE A 234 18.49 3.28 14.82
C PHE A 234 19.29 4.07 13.79
N ASP A 235 20.40 3.52 13.32
CA ASP A 235 21.20 4.07 12.23
C ASP A 235 20.45 4.16 10.90
N TYR A 236 19.38 3.38 10.73
CA TYR A 236 18.59 3.29 9.51
C TYR A 236 17.27 4.06 9.54
N VAL A 237 16.98 4.78 10.63
CA VAL A 237 15.76 5.58 10.79
C VAL A 237 16.11 7.01 11.19
N PRO A 238 15.32 8.02 10.76
CA PRO A 238 15.54 9.39 11.23
C PRO A 238 15.29 9.53 12.73
N GLU A 239 15.97 10.48 13.39
CA GLU A 239 15.86 10.70 14.84
C GLU A 239 14.40 10.87 15.35
N PRO A 240 13.51 11.63 14.69
CA PRO A 240 12.11 11.72 15.13
C PRO A 240 11.36 10.38 15.08
N VAL A 241 11.78 9.47 14.19
CA VAL A 241 11.20 8.13 14.03
C VAL A 241 11.73 7.18 15.09
N LYS A 242 13.01 7.29 15.46
CA LYS A 242 13.61 6.52 16.55
C LYS A 242 12.81 6.66 17.85
N LEU A 243 12.51 7.89 18.27
CA LEU A 243 11.71 8.14 19.47
C LEU A 243 10.33 7.49 19.37
N LYS A 244 9.69 7.57 18.20
CA LYS A 244 8.39 6.94 17.98
C LYS A 244 8.46 5.42 18.02
N ILE A 245 9.50 4.81 17.46
CA ILE A 245 9.72 3.36 17.52
C ILE A 245 9.83 2.88 18.97
N LEU A 246 10.61 3.59 19.80
CA LEU A 246 10.79 3.26 21.22
C LEU A 246 9.50 3.36 22.04
N GLU A 247 8.62 4.31 21.69
CA GLU A 247 7.31 4.48 22.33
C GLU A 247 6.24 3.52 21.81
N SER A 248 6.46 2.90 20.65
CA SER A 248 5.45 2.14 19.93
C SER A 248 5.50 0.65 20.23
N LYS A 249 4.40 -0.03 19.93
CA LYS A 249 4.20 -1.45 20.22
C LYS A 249 4.00 -2.23 18.91
N PRO A 250 4.95 -3.10 18.51
CA PRO A 250 4.93 -3.72 17.19
C PRO A 250 3.93 -4.89 17.07
N LEU A 251 3.23 -4.96 15.96
CA LEU A 251 2.42 -6.14 15.60
C LEU A 251 3.01 -6.91 14.41
N TYR A 252 2.85 -8.22 14.46
CA TYR A 252 3.33 -9.18 13.46
C TYR A 252 2.19 -10.10 13.02
N TYR A 253 2.41 -10.86 11.94
CA TYR A 253 1.41 -11.79 11.39
C TYR A 253 0.77 -12.69 12.44
N ASP A 254 1.60 -13.33 13.25
CA ASP A 254 1.14 -14.36 14.19
C ASP A 254 0.37 -13.79 15.38
N ASP A 255 0.40 -12.47 15.62
CA ASP A 255 -0.47 -11.83 16.62
C ASP A 255 -1.97 -11.93 16.22
N PHE A 256 -2.26 -12.15 14.93
CA PHE A 256 -3.61 -12.29 14.39
C PHE A 256 -4.06 -13.75 14.23
N ASN A 257 -3.24 -14.74 14.63
CA ASN A 257 -3.50 -16.15 14.34
C ASN A 257 -4.86 -16.63 14.90
N LEU A 258 -5.20 -16.23 16.13
CA LEU A 258 -6.42 -16.68 16.79
C LEU A 258 -7.66 -16.14 16.08
N LEU A 259 -7.62 -14.87 15.66
CA LEU A 259 -8.70 -14.26 14.89
C LEU A 259 -8.85 -14.91 13.52
N LEU A 260 -7.74 -15.20 12.83
CA LEU A 260 -7.78 -15.88 11.53
C LEU A 260 -8.36 -17.28 11.67
N ASN A 261 -7.86 -18.09 12.60
CA ASN A 261 -8.35 -19.45 12.84
C ASN A 261 -9.83 -19.45 13.22
N THR A 262 -10.25 -18.50 14.07
CA THR A 262 -11.67 -18.34 14.45
C THR A 262 -12.53 -17.96 13.24
N ALA A 263 -12.08 -17.04 12.40
CA ALA A 263 -12.81 -16.63 11.19
C ALA A 263 -12.96 -17.81 10.22
N LEU A 264 -11.89 -18.56 9.97
CA LEU A 264 -11.89 -19.73 9.09
C LEU A 264 -12.86 -20.82 9.58
N LEU A 265 -12.81 -21.16 10.87
CA LEU A 265 -13.70 -22.16 11.47
C LEU A 265 -15.16 -21.72 11.44
N ARG A 266 -15.43 -20.45 11.80
CA ARG A 266 -16.79 -19.89 11.77
C ARG A 266 -17.38 -19.91 10.36
N LEU A 267 -16.65 -19.41 9.37
CA LEU A 267 -17.10 -19.38 7.98
C LEU A 267 -17.33 -20.80 7.43
N SER A 268 -16.48 -21.76 7.78
CA SER A 268 -16.67 -23.16 7.43
C SER A 268 -17.93 -23.76 8.08
N MET A 269 -18.19 -23.45 9.35
CA MET A 269 -19.39 -23.91 10.07
C MET A 269 -20.68 -23.30 9.48
N GLU A 270 -20.65 -22.02 9.10
CA GLU A 270 -21.76 -21.30 8.47
C GLU A 270 -21.98 -21.68 7.00
N GLY A 271 -21.09 -22.49 6.42
CA GLY A 271 -21.16 -22.91 5.02
C GLY A 271 -20.87 -21.76 4.03
N ILE A 272 -20.17 -20.71 4.46
CA ILE A 272 -19.80 -19.58 3.62
C ILE A 272 -18.56 -19.94 2.78
N PRO A 273 -18.66 -19.99 1.43
CA PRO A 273 -17.55 -20.39 0.59
C PRO A 273 -16.37 -19.39 0.63
N PHE A 274 -15.14 -19.88 0.82
CA PHE A 274 -13.96 -19.01 0.90
C PHE A 274 -13.65 -18.27 -0.41
N GLN A 275 -14.06 -18.79 -1.57
CA GLN A 275 -13.90 -18.12 -2.86
C GLN A 275 -14.75 -16.83 -2.99
N ASN A 276 -15.64 -16.54 -2.02
CA ASN A 276 -16.34 -15.25 -1.94
C ASN A 276 -15.41 -14.10 -1.54
N PHE A 277 -14.26 -14.40 -0.92
CA PHE A 277 -13.29 -13.40 -0.46
C PHE A 277 -12.29 -13.08 -1.56
N ALA A 278 -11.81 -11.83 -1.56
CA ALA A 278 -10.87 -11.36 -2.56
C ALA A 278 -9.55 -12.15 -2.52
N ASP A 279 -8.92 -12.32 -3.69
CA ASP A 279 -7.70 -13.13 -3.91
C ASP A 279 -7.83 -14.65 -3.65
N VAL A 280 -9.00 -15.17 -3.24
CA VAL A 280 -9.23 -16.60 -3.02
C VAL A 280 -9.80 -17.26 -4.28
N SER A 281 -9.03 -18.14 -4.91
CA SER A 281 -9.51 -19.02 -6.00
C SER A 281 -10.19 -20.28 -5.43
N ASP A 282 -10.94 -21.01 -6.25
CA ASP A 282 -11.54 -22.31 -5.86
C ASP A 282 -10.48 -23.31 -5.38
N GLU A 283 -9.33 -23.37 -6.05
CA GLU A 283 -8.22 -24.23 -5.66
C GLU A 283 -7.63 -23.82 -4.30
N LEU A 284 -7.44 -22.51 -4.08
CA LEU A 284 -6.92 -22.02 -2.79
C LEU A 284 -7.94 -22.26 -1.67
N ALA A 285 -9.23 -22.04 -1.93
CA ALA A 285 -10.33 -22.33 -1.00
C ALA A 285 -10.34 -23.82 -0.58
N ALA A 286 -10.21 -24.74 -1.54
CA ALA A 286 -10.14 -26.18 -1.24
C ALA A 286 -8.93 -26.53 -0.36
N ARG A 287 -7.77 -25.91 -0.62
CA ARG A 287 -6.55 -26.13 0.17
C ARG A 287 -6.66 -25.54 1.58
N ILE A 288 -7.24 -24.34 1.73
CA ILE A 288 -7.54 -23.75 3.04
C ILE A 288 -8.48 -24.66 3.83
N THR A 289 -9.55 -25.15 3.20
CA THR A 289 -10.54 -26.04 3.82
C THR A 289 -9.90 -27.32 4.36
N LYS A 290 -8.98 -27.91 3.58
CA LYS A 290 -8.25 -29.12 3.99
C LYS A 290 -7.36 -28.89 5.21
N GLN A 291 -6.85 -27.68 5.42
CA GLN A 291 -5.93 -27.32 6.50
C GLN A 291 -6.63 -26.68 7.71
N LEU A 292 -7.96 -26.64 7.74
CA LEU A 292 -8.72 -26.10 8.88
C LEU A 292 -8.38 -26.80 10.22
N PRO A 293 -8.22 -28.14 10.28
CA PRO A 293 -7.95 -28.83 11.55
C PRO A 293 -6.53 -28.66 12.09
N ASP A 294 -5.62 -28.05 11.32
CA ASP A 294 -4.20 -28.04 11.68
C ASP A 294 -3.83 -26.87 12.62
N TYR A 295 -4.73 -25.90 12.82
CA TYR A 295 -4.60 -24.73 13.73
C TYR A 295 -3.27 -23.94 13.67
N HIS A 296 -2.51 -24.08 12.59
CA HIS A 296 -1.24 -23.39 12.32
C HIS A 296 -1.29 -21.88 12.57
N THR A 297 -0.12 -21.29 12.85
CA THR A 297 0.03 -19.83 12.89
C THR A 297 -0.22 -19.19 11.52
N PHE A 298 -0.31 -17.86 11.46
CA PHE A 298 -0.57 -17.16 10.20
C PHE A 298 0.59 -17.42 9.22
N GLU A 299 1.84 -17.23 9.67
CA GLU A 299 3.03 -17.46 8.84
C GLU A 299 3.14 -18.92 8.39
N GLU A 300 2.85 -19.88 9.28
CA GLU A 300 2.83 -21.31 8.95
C GLU A 300 1.79 -21.65 7.87
N LYS A 301 0.55 -21.14 7.98
CA LYS A 301 -0.47 -21.34 6.94
C LYS A 301 -0.03 -20.79 5.60
N ILE A 302 0.59 -19.61 5.56
CA ILE A 302 1.10 -19.04 4.30
C ILE A 302 2.11 -20.00 3.67
N ASN A 303 3.05 -20.52 4.46
CA ASN A 303 4.09 -21.42 3.98
C ASN A 303 3.52 -22.77 3.50
N GLN A 304 2.54 -23.34 4.20
CA GLN A 304 1.89 -24.60 3.82
C GLN A 304 0.99 -24.47 2.57
N LEU A 305 0.37 -23.30 2.39
CA LEU A 305 -0.42 -22.98 1.21
C LEU A 305 0.42 -22.52 0.02
N LYS A 306 1.73 -22.28 0.18
CA LYS A 306 2.58 -21.89 -0.94
C LYS A 306 2.67 -23.00 -1.98
N THR A 307 2.56 -22.63 -3.25
CA THR A 307 2.82 -23.52 -4.39
C THR A 307 3.65 -22.77 -5.42
N ARG A 308 4.00 -23.44 -6.53
CA ARG A 308 4.58 -22.75 -7.69
C ARG A 308 3.65 -21.70 -8.30
N GLN A 309 2.33 -21.83 -8.13
CA GLN A 309 1.32 -20.93 -8.69
C GLN A 309 0.90 -19.81 -7.71
N TYR A 310 0.98 -20.05 -6.40
CA TYR A 310 0.64 -19.06 -5.38
C TYR A 310 1.89 -18.48 -4.73
N THR A 311 2.12 -17.19 -4.95
CA THR A 311 3.16 -16.45 -4.24
C THR A 311 2.79 -16.26 -2.77
N TYR A 312 3.80 -16.10 -1.91
CA TYR A 312 3.61 -15.81 -0.49
C TYR A 312 2.62 -14.65 -0.31
N THR A 313 2.86 -13.54 -1.01
CA THR A 313 2.03 -12.32 -0.92
C THR A 313 0.58 -12.55 -1.31
N ARG A 314 0.30 -13.35 -2.35
CA ARG A 314 -1.09 -13.63 -2.75
C ARG A 314 -1.83 -14.42 -1.67
N ILE A 315 -1.16 -15.37 -1.03
CA ILE A 315 -1.74 -16.15 0.07
C ILE A 315 -1.93 -15.27 1.31
N SER A 316 -0.94 -14.44 1.66
CA SER A 316 -1.04 -13.47 2.76
C SER A 316 -2.27 -12.59 2.59
N ARG A 317 -2.47 -12.00 1.40
CA ARG A 317 -3.67 -11.21 1.10
C ARG A 317 -4.96 -12.02 1.17
N ALA A 318 -4.99 -13.22 0.60
CA ALA A 318 -6.18 -14.09 0.64
C ALA A 318 -6.62 -14.41 2.09
N LEU A 319 -5.68 -14.81 2.94
CA LEU A 319 -5.97 -15.08 4.36
C LEU A 319 -6.39 -13.80 5.10
N LEU A 320 -5.74 -12.67 4.80
CA LEU A 320 -6.09 -11.38 5.37
C LEU A 320 -7.49 -10.92 4.95
N HIS A 321 -7.88 -11.11 3.68
CA HIS A 321 -9.22 -10.78 3.19
C HIS A 321 -10.29 -11.64 3.86
N ILE A 322 -10.01 -12.91 4.14
CA ILE A 322 -10.90 -13.76 4.92
C ILE A 322 -11.05 -13.22 6.36
N LEU A 323 -9.93 -12.88 7.01
CA LEU A 323 -9.92 -12.30 8.36
C LEU A 323 -10.71 -10.98 8.42
N LEU A 324 -10.51 -10.11 7.42
CA LEU A 324 -11.09 -8.77 7.37
C LEU A 324 -12.50 -8.74 6.74
N GLY A 325 -12.98 -9.86 6.21
CA GLY A 325 -14.27 -9.88 5.52
C GLY A 325 -14.27 -9.15 4.17
N THR A 326 -13.11 -8.97 3.53
CA THR A 326 -12.98 -8.32 2.22
C THR A 326 -13.50 -9.24 1.12
N THR A 327 -14.74 -9.04 0.68
CA THR A 327 -15.39 -9.86 -0.35
C THR A 327 -15.14 -9.36 -1.77
N ASN A 328 -15.27 -10.26 -2.75
CA ASN A 328 -15.26 -9.91 -4.17
C ASN A 328 -16.32 -8.85 -4.51
N GLN A 329 -17.49 -8.94 -3.87
CA GLN A 329 -18.58 -7.97 -4.03
C GLN A 329 -18.18 -6.58 -3.54
N LEU A 330 -17.55 -6.48 -2.36
CA LEU A 330 -17.09 -5.20 -1.81
C LEU A 330 -16.02 -4.57 -2.70
N THR A 331 -15.03 -5.36 -3.14
CA THR A 331 -13.97 -4.87 -4.05
C THR A 331 -14.54 -4.43 -5.39
N ALA A 332 -15.47 -5.19 -5.99
CA ALA A 332 -16.13 -4.82 -7.24
C ALA A 332 -16.95 -3.53 -7.10
N ALA A 333 -17.71 -3.39 -6.02
CA ALA A 333 -18.48 -2.17 -5.74
C ALA A 333 -17.55 -0.96 -5.55
N GLY A 334 -16.40 -1.12 -4.89
CA GLY A 334 -15.40 -0.08 -4.73
C GLY A 334 -14.79 0.35 -6.07
N ARG A 335 -14.50 -0.59 -6.98
CA ARG A 335 -14.02 -0.28 -8.34
C ARG A 335 -15.06 0.53 -9.12
N GLN A 336 -16.33 0.12 -9.07
CA GLN A 336 -17.43 0.83 -9.70
C GLN A 336 -17.64 2.24 -9.13
N ALA A 337 -17.32 2.45 -7.85
CA ALA A 337 -17.36 3.74 -7.19
C ALA A 337 -16.14 4.64 -7.47
N GLY A 338 -15.27 4.26 -8.43
CA GLY A 338 -14.09 5.04 -8.81
C GLY A 338 -12.89 4.84 -7.89
N TYR A 339 -12.81 3.71 -7.18
CA TYR A 339 -11.77 3.31 -6.23
C TYR A 339 -11.63 4.16 -4.95
N ALA A 340 -11.70 5.49 -5.03
CA ALA A 340 -11.48 6.39 -3.90
C ALA A 340 -12.63 7.40 -3.75
N PRO A 341 -13.81 6.99 -3.23
CA PRO A 341 -14.98 7.87 -3.12
C PRO A 341 -14.88 8.90 -1.98
N TYR A 342 -13.82 8.87 -1.18
CA TYR A 342 -13.54 9.82 -0.10
C TYR A 342 -12.03 9.92 0.15
N ALA A 343 -11.61 11.03 0.76
CA ALA A 343 -10.25 11.24 1.21
C ALA A 343 -10.22 11.36 2.74
N ARG A 344 -9.78 10.30 3.42
CA ARG A 344 -9.70 10.26 4.88
C ARG A 344 -8.36 10.79 5.37
N ILE A 345 -8.40 11.84 6.19
CA ILE A 345 -7.21 12.47 6.76
C ILE A 345 -6.76 11.69 8.00
N LEU A 346 -5.50 11.24 8.01
CA LEU A 346 -4.85 10.68 9.18
C LEU A 346 -4.08 11.76 9.96
N GLY A 347 -3.49 12.72 9.25
CA GLY A 347 -2.80 13.83 9.88
C GLY A 347 -2.23 14.84 8.89
N PHE A 348 -1.85 16.02 9.39
CA PHE A 348 -1.30 17.12 8.59
C PHE A 348 -0.44 18.04 9.45
N LYS A 349 0.42 18.84 8.81
CA LYS A 349 1.13 19.94 9.51
C LYS A 349 0.29 21.20 9.56
N LYS A 350 0.37 21.96 10.66
CA LYS A 350 -0.31 23.27 10.76
C LYS A 350 0.06 24.22 9.61
N THR A 351 1.28 24.13 9.10
CA THR A 351 1.78 24.90 7.94
C THR A 351 1.11 24.50 6.61
N SER A 352 0.38 23.39 6.57
CA SER A 352 -0.29 22.84 5.38
C SER A 352 -1.77 23.21 5.30
N VAL A 353 -2.27 24.07 6.19
CA VAL A 353 -3.64 24.61 6.12
C VAL A 353 -3.95 25.27 4.76
N PRO A 354 -3.03 26.01 4.10
CA PRO A 354 -3.29 26.54 2.76
C PRO A 354 -3.57 25.44 1.72
N LEU A 355 -2.83 24.33 1.76
CA LEU A 355 -3.08 23.17 0.90
C LEU A 355 -4.48 22.59 1.12
N MET A 356 -4.91 22.42 2.39
CA MET A 356 -6.26 21.94 2.70
C MET A 356 -7.34 22.87 2.13
N GLY A 357 -7.07 24.18 2.12
CA GLY A 357 -7.94 25.17 1.50
C GLY A 357 -8.08 24.98 -0.01
N GLU A 358 -7.00 24.63 -0.71
CA GLU A 358 -7.04 24.34 -2.15
C GLU A 358 -7.73 23.01 -2.44
N ILE A 359 -7.48 21.97 -1.65
CA ILE A 359 -8.19 20.68 -1.80
C ILE A 359 -9.70 20.88 -1.65
N LYS A 360 -10.16 21.67 -0.67
CA LYS A 360 -11.60 21.95 -0.50
C LYS A 360 -12.22 22.71 -1.68
N LYS A 361 -11.44 23.52 -2.40
CA LYS A 361 -11.93 24.30 -3.54
C LYS A 361 -11.92 23.50 -4.84
N ARG A 362 -10.93 22.61 -5.03
CA ARG A 362 -10.66 21.94 -6.31
C ARG A 362 -10.99 20.45 -6.31
N GLY A 363 -11.04 19.83 -5.13
CA GLY A 363 -11.25 18.40 -4.98
C GLY A 363 -12.64 17.96 -5.42
N SER A 364 -12.72 16.77 -6.01
CA SER A 364 -13.95 16.13 -6.47
C SER A 364 -14.48 15.09 -5.48
N ILE A 365 -13.74 14.81 -4.42
CA ILE A 365 -14.11 13.83 -3.39
C ILE A 365 -14.16 14.49 -1.99
N PRO A 366 -15.07 14.03 -1.11
CA PRO A 366 -15.21 14.60 0.23
C PRO A 366 -14.01 14.27 1.13
N LEU A 367 -13.57 15.27 1.90
CA LEU A 367 -12.55 15.11 2.94
C LEU A 367 -13.17 14.69 4.28
N ILE A 368 -12.65 13.61 4.85
CA ILE A 368 -13.04 13.13 6.18
C ILE A 368 -11.94 13.48 7.17
N ALA A 369 -12.13 14.55 7.94
CA ALA A 369 -11.25 14.93 9.05
C ALA A 369 -11.76 14.43 10.42
N LYS A 370 -13.07 14.30 10.57
CA LYS A 370 -13.73 13.75 11.75
C LYS A 370 -14.48 12.49 11.34
N THR A 371 -14.14 11.38 11.97
CA THR A 371 -14.68 10.04 11.71
C THR A 371 -16.03 9.81 12.40
N ALA A 372 -16.21 10.37 13.60
CA ALA A 372 -17.48 10.26 14.33
C ALA A 372 -18.62 10.87 13.50
N GLY A 373 -19.57 10.01 13.10
CA GLY A 373 -20.71 10.35 12.26
C GLY A 373 -20.42 10.45 10.76
N ALA A 374 -19.16 10.25 10.32
CA ALA A 374 -18.79 10.39 8.91
C ALA A 374 -19.57 9.45 7.98
N GLU A 375 -19.86 8.24 8.44
CA GLU A 375 -20.60 7.22 7.68
C GLU A 375 -22.00 7.69 7.23
N THR A 376 -22.64 8.59 7.99
CA THR A 376 -23.97 9.13 7.66
C THR A 376 -23.95 10.03 6.43
N GLY A 377 -22.78 10.55 6.04
CA GLY A 377 -22.59 11.38 4.84
C GLY A 377 -22.40 10.57 3.56
N PHE A 378 -22.39 9.23 3.63
CA PHE A 378 -22.15 8.36 2.48
C PHE A 378 -23.28 7.35 2.31
N THR A 379 -23.47 6.91 1.07
CA THR A 379 -24.42 5.84 0.71
C THR A 379 -23.75 4.79 -0.17
N GLY A 380 -24.37 3.61 -0.30
CA GLY A 380 -23.92 2.56 -1.22
C GLY A 380 -22.48 2.10 -0.97
N ALA A 381 -21.70 1.99 -2.05
CA ALA A 381 -20.32 1.48 -2.00
C ALA A 381 -19.42 2.32 -1.08
N ALA A 382 -19.51 3.65 -1.13
CA ALA A 382 -18.69 4.53 -0.31
C ALA A 382 -18.91 4.31 1.20
N ALA A 383 -20.17 4.16 1.61
CA ALA A 383 -20.50 3.86 3.01
C ALA A 383 -20.02 2.47 3.44
N SER A 384 -20.11 1.48 2.56
CA SER A 384 -19.62 0.12 2.83
C SER A 384 -18.10 0.08 2.94
N MET A 385 -17.38 0.80 2.08
CA MET A 385 -15.92 0.92 2.16
C MET A 385 -15.49 1.62 3.45
N LEU A 386 -16.11 2.74 3.82
CA LEU A 386 -15.74 3.46 5.04
C LEU A 386 -16.01 2.64 6.31
N ARG A 387 -17.12 1.90 6.34
CA ARG A 387 -17.40 0.94 7.43
C ARG A 387 -16.36 -0.18 7.48
N HIS A 388 -15.92 -0.66 6.32
CA HIS A 388 -14.86 -1.67 6.23
C HIS A 388 -13.50 -1.13 6.70
N ASP A 389 -13.19 0.14 6.45
CA ASP A 389 -12.01 0.81 6.99
C ASP A 389 -12.05 0.81 8.53
N PHE A 390 -13.17 1.24 9.12
CA PHE A 390 -13.35 1.25 10.58
C PHE A 390 -13.29 -0.15 11.18
N TYR A 391 -13.94 -1.12 10.56
CA TYR A 391 -13.89 -2.52 10.98
C TYR A 391 -12.44 -3.05 10.97
N SER A 392 -11.70 -2.81 9.89
CA SER A 392 -10.30 -3.23 9.77
C SER A 392 -9.45 -2.63 10.89
N SER A 393 -9.57 -1.33 11.14
CA SER A 393 -8.84 -0.68 12.23
C SER A 393 -9.25 -1.20 13.61
N HIS A 394 -10.52 -1.48 13.87
CA HIS A 394 -10.95 -2.06 15.15
C HIS A 394 -10.39 -3.47 15.37
N ILE A 395 -10.26 -4.29 14.31
CA ILE A 395 -9.59 -5.60 14.39
C ILE A 395 -8.12 -5.42 14.80
N TYR A 396 -7.39 -4.50 14.15
CA TYR A 396 -6.00 -4.19 14.50
C TYR A 396 -5.87 -3.70 15.95
N GLN A 397 -6.70 -2.74 16.35
CA GLN A 397 -6.71 -2.16 17.71
C GLN A 397 -7.03 -3.21 18.78
N THR A 398 -7.92 -4.16 18.48
CA THR A 398 -8.24 -5.27 19.39
C THR A 398 -7.02 -6.13 19.65
N VAL A 399 -6.28 -6.51 18.60
CA VAL A 399 -5.04 -7.29 18.75
C VAL A 399 -3.97 -6.50 19.50
N LEU A 400 -3.81 -5.21 19.18
CA LEU A 400 -2.85 -4.33 19.84
C LEU A 400 -3.12 -4.20 21.34
N GLN A 401 -4.37 -3.93 21.70
CA GLN A 401 -4.80 -3.83 23.10
C GLN A 401 -4.62 -5.16 23.84
N ALA A 402 -4.97 -6.29 23.22
CA ALA A 402 -4.84 -7.61 23.85
C ALA A 402 -3.38 -8.02 24.07
N LYS A 403 -2.49 -7.77 23.11
CA LYS A 403 -1.08 -8.17 23.20
C LYS A 403 -0.31 -7.38 24.25
N TYR A 404 -0.61 -6.10 24.40
CA TYR A 404 0.18 -5.19 25.24
C TYR A 404 -0.54 -4.71 26.51
N ASP A 405 -1.78 -5.16 26.75
CA ASP A 405 -2.62 -4.74 27.87
C ASP A 405 -2.73 -3.21 28.00
N ILE A 406 -2.97 -2.54 26.85
CA ILE A 406 -3.08 -1.09 26.76
C ILE A 406 -4.47 -0.65 26.31
N LYS A 407 -4.90 0.52 26.77
CA LYS A 407 -6.14 1.14 26.27
C LYS A 407 -5.87 1.90 24.98
N VAL A 408 -6.46 1.44 23.88
CA VAL A 408 -6.34 2.09 22.57
C VAL A 408 -7.57 2.97 22.31
N LYS A 409 -7.36 4.13 21.67
CA LYS A 409 -8.48 4.97 21.20
C LYS A 409 -9.05 4.37 19.91
N ASN A 410 -10.37 4.25 19.86
CA ASN A 410 -11.04 3.75 18.66
C ASN A 410 -11.11 4.80 17.55
N GLU A 411 -11.55 4.38 16.37
CA GLU A 411 -11.57 5.23 15.18
C GLU A 411 -12.46 6.47 15.33
N PHE A 412 -13.46 6.46 16.20
CA PHE A 412 -14.38 7.59 16.42
C PHE A 412 -13.88 8.61 17.45
N THR A 413 -12.91 8.21 18.28
CA THR A 413 -12.33 9.04 19.35
C THR A 413 -10.88 9.43 19.07
N GLN A 414 -10.23 8.75 18.13
CA GLN A 414 -8.91 9.09 17.65
C GLN A 414 -8.94 10.41 16.88
N SER A 415 -8.10 11.36 17.31
CA SER A 415 -7.94 12.63 16.62
C SER A 415 -6.91 12.50 15.50
N VAL A 416 -7.08 13.31 14.45
CA VAL A 416 -6.04 13.48 13.42
C VAL A 416 -4.72 13.92 14.06
N VAL A 417 -3.62 13.41 13.53
CA VAL A 417 -2.28 13.81 13.98
C VAL A 417 -1.97 15.21 13.44
N ILE A 418 -1.66 16.14 14.33
CA ILE A 418 -1.32 17.52 13.98
C ILE A 418 0.08 17.82 14.51
N LEU A 419 0.99 18.21 13.61
CA LEU A 419 2.31 18.74 13.95
C LEU A 419 2.38 20.25 13.70
#